data_AF-Q869Q6-F1
#
_entry.id   AF-Q869Q6-F1
#
_cell.length_a   1.000
_cell.length_b   1.000
_cell.length_c   1.000
_cell.angle_alpha   90.00
_cell.angle_beta   90.00
_cell.angle_gamma   90.00
#
_symmetry.space_group_name_H-M   'P 1'
#
loop_
_entity.id
_entity.type
_entity.pdbx_description
1 polymer ?
#
loop_
_entity_poly.entity_id
_entity_poly.type
_entity_poly.pdbx_seq_one_letter_code
_entity_poly.pdbx_strand_id
1 'polypeptide(L)'
;MNIIKLLLVLICFIGIISAQTFNFAFDPTLCGAQENPCRFTDPTNWQQGAVPSNNSNVVIDFTKVTNANKQVFIVASGINNIFTSINIVGTSAVNVVVSFQNTNMQVTGGFTGNNSATIVFDNEKSNNITQFGYDVEVNGKFLLFGSTMQASYSILQFKDIFTDQNSQFSAQSFSNVLINGVAQFWTTVTFTDNSILTANECFFNAGINSDDRVIVGPTTFYGQSNLEIVTLNDDIIVQGGALTIADSFKYTGNPSIKVTNANLTISGSASANFPSINLQNANLICFHPKGNFANGVQGNGQITFDINKQGNVESECYLWNVNSVGISVTVAGGLNLFVQNCTFGHLTDKQSSFVINPDHQPTPSVQFDGGNSLGYISTNLTQIVFSDASMNTLNGPFDSWVRKYPINLLGNLAFNQVNFFGSIDTLDKDSYIGIDSGIIGGSVDLIAGRIHPQSIATINGDLIMTSGAVLDMDQTSEQFAVAGNLEMDAESTIFIAETLSTDAGALITVDGNLVLNGTLIMDITDTNPSDGDSYKIISCAGSTLGTFSTIVPLTNGQATTLDYSVSVSDDGIVSIKFNSKEQSHKKLPGWAVFLIIVAVLGTVAGGAYGYIRYKKRAGYLPINN
;
A
#
# COMPACT_ATOMS: atom_id res chain seq x y z
N MET A 1 4.57 -47.98 -7.84
CA MET A 1 4.10 -48.41 -6.50
C MET A 1 5.32 -48.94 -5.74
N ASN A 2 5.76 -48.26 -4.66
CA ASN A 2 6.99 -48.62 -3.93
C ASN A 2 6.82 -50.00 -3.27
N ILE A 3 7.85 -50.85 -3.23
CA ILE A 3 7.79 -52.23 -2.69
C ILE A 3 7.27 -52.27 -1.24
N ILE A 4 7.54 -51.21 -0.48
CA ILE A 4 7.03 -50.97 0.88
C ILE A 4 5.49 -50.91 0.90
N LYS A 5 4.84 -50.31 -0.12
CA LYS A 5 3.38 -50.25 -0.25
C LYS A 5 2.78 -51.65 -0.45
N LEU A 6 3.44 -52.51 -1.22
CA LEU A 6 2.96 -53.87 -1.45
C LEU A 6 3.05 -54.73 -0.19
N LEU A 7 4.16 -54.62 0.55
CA LEU A 7 4.39 -55.38 1.78
C LEU A 7 3.41 -54.95 2.90
N LEU A 8 3.11 -53.66 3.01
CA LEU A 8 2.17 -53.13 4.00
C LEU A 8 0.72 -53.52 3.71
N VAL A 9 0.28 -53.45 2.44
CA VAL A 9 -1.03 -53.97 2.03
C VAL A 9 -1.15 -55.45 2.38
N LEU A 10 -0.09 -56.24 2.18
CA LEU A 10 -0.09 -57.66 2.50
C LEU A 10 -0.23 -57.92 4.02
N ILE A 11 0.44 -57.14 4.87
CA ILE A 11 0.32 -57.22 6.32
C ILE A 11 -1.10 -56.82 6.77
N CYS A 12 -1.70 -55.80 6.16
CA CYS A 12 -3.09 -55.41 6.42
C CYS A 12 -4.09 -56.51 6.02
N PHE A 13 -3.90 -57.18 4.88
CA PHE A 13 -4.81 -58.24 4.42
C PHE A 13 -4.82 -59.47 5.34
N ILE A 14 -3.69 -59.83 5.94
CA ILE A 14 -3.59 -61.01 6.82
C ILE A 14 -4.33 -60.79 8.16
N GLY A 15 -4.45 -59.55 8.64
CA GLY A 15 -5.14 -59.24 9.91
C GLY A 15 -6.68 -59.28 9.86
N ILE A 16 -7.29 -59.16 8.68
CA ILE A 16 -8.74 -58.96 8.53
C ILE A 16 -9.53 -60.28 8.57
N ILE A 17 -8.90 -61.41 8.22
CA ILE A 17 -9.64 -62.63 7.84
C ILE A 17 -10.36 -63.33 9.03
N SER A 18 -10.15 -62.93 10.30
CA SER A 18 -10.91 -63.49 11.43
C SER A 18 -10.99 -62.60 12.67
N ALA A 19 -11.18 -61.29 12.51
CA ALA A 19 -11.33 -60.39 13.66
C ALA A 19 -12.61 -60.71 14.46
N GLN A 20 -12.45 -61.14 15.73
CA GLN A 20 -13.58 -61.40 16.63
C GLN A 20 -14.29 -60.09 16.99
N THR A 21 -15.61 -60.04 16.83
CA THR A 21 -16.41 -58.87 17.22
C THR A 21 -16.87 -58.98 18.66
N PHE A 22 -16.56 -57.96 19.45
CA PHE A 22 -16.98 -57.78 20.83
C PHE A 22 -18.02 -56.67 20.90
N ASN A 23 -19.19 -56.97 21.49
CA ASN A 23 -20.29 -56.03 21.63
C ASN A 23 -20.41 -55.60 23.08
N PHE A 24 -20.47 -54.31 23.33
CA PHE A 24 -20.69 -53.77 24.66
C PHE A 24 -22.11 -54.11 25.14
N ALA A 25 -22.22 -54.73 26.30
CA ALA A 25 -23.47 -55.02 26.97
C ALA A 25 -23.81 -53.86 27.91
N PHE A 26 -24.42 -52.81 27.39
CA PHE A 26 -24.84 -51.69 28.25
C PHE A 26 -26.07 -52.07 29.09
N ASP A 27 -25.92 -52.06 30.42
CA ASP A 27 -27.03 -51.99 31.37
C ASP A 27 -27.05 -50.61 32.06
N PRO A 28 -28.07 -49.77 31.83
CA PRO A 28 -28.17 -48.45 32.43
C PRO A 28 -28.25 -48.43 33.97
N THR A 29 -28.52 -49.56 34.61
CA THR A 29 -28.67 -49.69 36.06
C THR A 29 -27.36 -50.04 36.78
N LEU A 30 -26.38 -50.62 36.07
CA LEU A 30 -25.14 -51.13 36.65
C LEU A 30 -23.99 -50.10 36.62
N CYS A 31 -23.89 -49.33 35.54
CA CYS A 31 -22.84 -48.33 35.34
C CYS A 31 -23.29 -47.24 34.35
N GLY A 32 -22.54 -46.14 34.28
CA GLY A 32 -22.68 -45.12 33.23
C GLY A 32 -22.74 -43.68 33.73
N ALA A 33 -22.73 -43.43 35.03
CA ALA A 33 -22.54 -42.08 35.57
C ALA A 33 -21.06 -41.69 35.59
N GLN A 34 -20.73 -40.39 35.62
CA GLN A 34 -19.33 -39.94 35.71
C GLN A 34 -18.61 -40.48 36.96
N GLU A 35 -19.32 -40.53 38.09
CA GLU A 35 -18.82 -41.08 39.36
C GLU A 35 -18.73 -42.62 39.38
N ASN A 36 -19.47 -43.29 38.50
CA ASN A 36 -19.47 -44.75 38.36
C ASN A 36 -19.51 -45.15 36.86
N PRO A 37 -18.39 -44.95 36.13
CA PRO A 37 -18.34 -45.18 34.69
C PRO A 37 -18.30 -46.69 34.40
N CYS A 38 -18.80 -47.07 33.23
CA CYS A 38 -18.61 -48.44 32.74
C CYS A 38 -17.14 -48.66 32.36
N ARG A 39 -16.50 -49.67 32.94
CA ARG A 39 -15.08 -49.96 32.67
C ARG A 39 -14.94 -50.86 31.44
N PHE A 40 -14.17 -50.42 30.45
CA PHE A 40 -13.89 -51.19 29.23
C PHE A 40 -13.21 -52.53 29.53
N THR A 41 -12.37 -52.58 30.57
CA THR A 41 -11.62 -53.77 30.98
C THR A 41 -12.42 -54.74 31.86
N ASP A 42 -13.69 -54.43 32.15
CA ASP A 42 -14.54 -55.33 32.92
C ASP A 42 -15.25 -56.31 31.96
N PRO A 43 -14.99 -57.63 32.05
CA PRO A 43 -15.61 -58.61 31.17
C PRO A 43 -17.14 -58.66 31.28
N THR A 44 -17.73 -58.19 32.38
CA THR A 44 -19.19 -58.14 32.57
C THR A 44 -19.88 -57.10 31.68
N ASN A 45 -19.14 -56.10 31.20
CA ASN A 45 -19.64 -55.07 30.28
C ASN A 45 -19.65 -55.53 28.81
N TRP A 46 -19.31 -56.78 28.51
CA TRP A 46 -19.26 -57.32 27.15
C TRP A 46 -20.21 -58.51 26.99
N GLN A 47 -20.95 -58.58 25.88
CA GLN A 47 -21.91 -59.66 25.60
C GLN A 47 -21.23 -61.05 25.57
N GLN A 48 -19.95 -61.08 25.20
CA GLN A 48 -19.13 -62.29 25.11
C GLN A 48 -18.58 -62.73 26.49
N GLY A 49 -18.77 -61.94 27.55
CA GLY A 49 -18.19 -62.21 28.87
C GLY A 49 -16.65 -62.14 28.90
N ALA A 50 -16.05 -61.47 27.92
CA ALA A 50 -14.61 -61.35 27.75
C ALA A 50 -14.24 -59.95 27.22
N VAL A 51 -13.07 -59.47 27.61
CA VAL A 51 -12.56 -58.14 27.21
C VAL A 51 -11.96 -58.21 25.80
N PRO A 52 -12.19 -57.22 24.93
CA PRO A 52 -11.56 -57.13 23.62
C PRO A 52 -10.04 -57.16 23.71
N SER A 53 -9.40 -57.93 22.81
CA SER A 53 -7.95 -58.08 22.73
C SER A 53 -7.41 -57.72 21.33
N ASN A 54 -6.13 -57.99 21.04
CA ASN A 54 -5.55 -57.70 19.73
C ASN A 54 -6.38 -58.29 18.57
N ASN A 55 -6.44 -57.55 17.47
CA ASN A 55 -7.17 -57.88 16.24
C ASN A 55 -8.70 -58.03 16.43
N SER A 56 -9.26 -57.51 17.53
CA SER A 56 -10.71 -57.53 17.76
C SER A 56 -11.41 -56.37 17.04
N ASN A 57 -12.66 -56.58 16.64
CA ASN A 57 -13.61 -55.52 16.33
C ASN A 57 -14.36 -55.16 17.61
N VAL A 58 -14.43 -53.88 17.95
CA VAL A 58 -15.13 -53.38 19.13
C VAL A 58 -16.38 -52.64 18.67
N VAL A 59 -17.54 -53.02 19.21
CA VAL A 59 -18.81 -52.32 18.97
C VAL A 59 -19.39 -51.89 20.31
N ILE A 60 -19.53 -50.59 20.50
CA ILE A 60 -20.18 -50.00 21.67
C ILE A 60 -21.52 -49.44 21.22
N ASP A 61 -22.61 -50.16 21.52
CA ASP A 61 -23.94 -49.86 21.03
C ASP A 61 -24.86 -49.34 22.15
N PHE A 62 -25.21 -48.05 22.05
CA PHE A 62 -26.13 -47.35 22.94
C PHE A 62 -27.49 -47.06 22.31
N THR A 63 -27.82 -47.68 21.16
CA THR A 63 -29.13 -47.48 20.50
C THR A 63 -30.32 -47.85 21.38
N LYS A 64 -30.12 -48.75 22.35
CA LYS A 64 -31.15 -49.19 23.31
C LYS A 64 -31.36 -48.23 24.49
N VAL A 65 -30.55 -47.17 24.62
CA VAL A 65 -30.69 -46.19 25.71
C VAL A 65 -31.81 -45.21 25.34
N THR A 66 -32.93 -45.27 26.06
CA THR A 66 -34.15 -44.50 25.75
C THR A 66 -34.32 -43.21 26.54
N ASN A 67 -33.51 -43.00 27.59
CA ASN A 67 -33.62 -41.79 28.41
C ASN A 67 -32.92 -40.60 27.73
N ALA A 68 -33.70 -39.71 27.12
CA ALA A 68 -33.20 -38.46 26.55
C ALA A 68 -32.48 -37.65 27.63
N ASN A 69 -31.26 -37.17 27.33
CA ASN A 69 -30.35 -36.47 28.23
C ASN A 69 -29.54 -37.35 29.21
N LYS A 70 -29.63 -38.68 29.17
CA LYS A 70 -28.69 -39.51 29.94
C LYS A 70 -27.27 -39.30 29.40
N GLN A 71 -26.34 -39.00 30.29
CA GLN A 71 -24.91 -39.09 30.01
C GLN A 71 -24.44 -40.51 30.32
N VAL A 72 -23.72 -41.14 29.40
CA VAL A 72 -23.10 -42.46 29.61
C VAL A 72 -21.59 -42.31 29.55
N PHE A 73 -20.91 -42.66 30.63
CA PHE A 73 -19.45 -42.61 30.71
C PHE A 73 -18.85 -44.01 30.61
N ILE A 74 -17.97 -44.22 29.64
CA ILE A 74 -17.09 -45.39 29.56
C ILE A 74 -15.66 -44.94 29.83
N VAL A 75 -14.98 -45.65 30.72
CA VAL A 75 -13.54 -45.48 30.93
C VAL A 75 -12.80 -46.70 30.40
N ALA A 76 -11.89 -46.43 29.47
CA ALA A 76 -11.05 -47.37 28.77
C ALA A 76 -9.59 -47.12 29.20
N SER A 77 -9.22 -47.65 30.37
CA SER A 77 -7.90 -47.40 30.96
C SER A 77 -6.91 -48.53 30.69
N GLY A 78 -5.63 -48.20 30.45
CA GLY A 78 -4.53 -49.17 30.41
C GLY A 78 -4.55 -50.11 29.20
N ILE A 79 -5.18 -49.68 28.11
CA ILE A 79 -5.32 -50.49 26.89
C ILE A 79 -4.04 -50.38 26.06
N ASN A 80 -3.37 -51.50 25.80
CA ASN A 80 -2.21 -51.60 24.92
C ASN A 80 -2.46 -52.62 23.81
N ASN A 81 -3.49 -52.38 22.99
CA ASN A 81 -3.98 -53.33 21.99
C ASN A 81 -3.99 -52.72 20.59
N ILE A 82 -3.84 -53.58 19.59
CA ILE A 82 -4.12 -53.29 18.18
C ILE A 82 -5.55 -53.73 17.91
N PHE A 83 -6.46 -52.81 17.60
CA PHE A 83 -7.84 -53.15 17.23
C PHE A 83 -8.01 -53.11 15.72
N THR A 84 -8.82 -54.04 15.20
CA THR A 84 -9.23 -54.01 13.80
C THR A 84 -10.25 -52.91 13.57
N SER A 85 -11.20 -52.70 14.48
CA SER A 85 -12.10 -51.55 14.41
C SER A 85 -12.66 -51.19 15.78
N ILE A 86 -13.09 -49.94 15.94
CA ILE A 86 -13.82 -49.45 17.11
C ILE A 86 -15.01 -48.65 16.60
N ASN A 87 -16.22 -49.14 16.85
CA ASN A 87 -17.45 -48.52 16.40
C ASN A 87 -18.32 -48.15 17.59
N ILE A 88 -18.53 -46.86 17.82
CA ILE A 88 -19.42 -46.32 18.85
C ILE A 88 -20.69 -45.84 18.15
N VAL A 89 -21.80 -46.54 18.39
CA VAL A 89 -23.09 -46.27 17.78
C VAL A 89 -24.12 -45.93 18.85
N GLY A 90 -24.98 -44.94 18.59
CA GLY A 90 -25.96 -44.46 19.55
C GLY A 90 -27.08 -43.67 18.88
N THR A 91 -28.00 -43.10 19.66
CA THR A 91 -29.01 -42.16 19.17
C THR A 91 -28.63 -40.73 19.58
N SER A 92 -29.05 -39.73 18.81
CA SER A 92 -28.75 -38.31 19.10
C SER A 92 -29.33 -37.79 20.43
N ALA A 93 -30.22 -38.56 21.06
CA ALA A 93 -30.85 -38.22 22.33
C ALA A 93 -29.98 -38.52 23.57
N VAL A 94 -28.88 -39.25 23.41
CA VAL A 94 -28.03 -39.72 24.51
C VAL A 94 -26.63 -39.15 24.31
N ASN A 95 -26.10 -38.52 25.35
CA ASN A 95 -24.73 -38.02 25.32
C ASN A 95 -23.80 -39.12 25.84
N VAL A 96 -22.93 -39.64 24.98
CA VAL A 96 -22.00 -40.71 25.35
C VAL A 96 -20.61 -40.12 25.43
N VAL A 97 -19.92 -40.31 26.54
CA VAL A 97 -18.52 -39.97 26.73
C VAL A 97 -17.71 -41.26 26.80
N VAL A 98 -16.84 -41.50 25.82
CA VAL A 98 -15.87 -42.60 25.85
C VAL A 98 -14.50 -42.01 26.13
N SER A 99 -13.99 -42.24 27.34
CA SER A 99 -12.70 -41.75 27.80
C SER A 99 -11.66 -42.86 27.75
N PHE A 100 -10.65 -42.70 26.89
CA PHE A 100 -9.45 -43.53 26.83
C PHE A 100 -8.37 -42.90 27.71
N GLN A 101 -7.88 -43.67 28.69
CA GLN A 101 -6.91 -43.21 29.69
C GLN A 101 -5.68 -44.13 29.72
N ASN A 102 -4.47 -43.57 29.75
CA ASN A 102 -3.24 -44.37 29.77
C ASN A 102 -3.21 -45.49 28.70
N THR A 103 -3.63 -45.19 27.47
CA THR A 103 -3.75 -46.14 26.36
C THR A 103 -2.66 -45.96 25.32
N ASN A 104 -2.13 -47.07 24.82
CA ASN A 104 -1.31 -47.12 23.62
C ASN A 104 -2.04 -48.01 22.62
N MET A 105 -2.86 -47.40 21.77
CA MET A 105 -3.76 -48.13 20.88
C MET A 105 -3.46 -47.85 19.42
N GLN A 106 -3.47 -48.91 18.64
CA GLN A 106 -3.42 -48.82 17.18
C GLN A 106 -4.76 -49.29 16.65
N VAL A 107 -5.35 -48.56 15.72
CA VAL A 107 -6.55 -48.99 15.01
C VAL A 107 -6.18 -49.17 13.54
N THR A 108 -6.25 -50.42 13.08
CA THR A 108 -5.84 -50.81 11.72
C THR A 108 -7.02 -50.92 10.76
N GLY A 109 -8.21 -50.50 11.18
CA GLY A 109 -9.43 -50.43 10.38
C GLY A 109 -10.27 -49.22 10.79
N GLY A 110 -11.59 -49.30 10.77
CA GLY A 110 -12.45 -48.14 11.06
C GLY A 110 -12.49 -47.73 12.54
N PHE A 111 -12.44 -46.43 12.81
CA PHE A 111 -12.76 -45.85 14.13
C PHE A 111 -13.96 -44.91 13.98
N THR A 112 -15.14 -45.31 14.45
CA THR A 112 -16.36 -44.51 14.30
C THR A 112 -16.96 -44.09 15.65
N GLY A 113 -17.45 -42.85 15.70
CA GLY A 113 -18.13 -42.23 16.83
C GLY A 113 -19.36 -41.47 16.36
N ASN A 114 -20.50 -42.15 16.29
CA ASN A 114 -21.72 -41.57 15.74
C ASN A 114 -22.59 -40.86 16.77
N ASN A 115 -23.48 -39.98 16.30
CA ASN A 115 -24.65 -39.47 17.02
C ASN A 115 -24.38 -38.89 18.42
N SER A 116 -23.59 -37.81 18.49
CA SER A 116 -23.27 -37.03 19.71
C SER A 116 -22.24 -37.63 20.67
N ALA A 117 -21.55 -38.71 20.28
CA ALA A 117 -20.45 -39.25 21.09
C ALA A 117 -19.32 -38.22 21.28
N THR A 118 -18.93 -37.99 22.54
CA THR A 118 -17.70 -37.32 22.91
C THR A 118 -16.63 -38.38 23.16
N ILE A 119 -15.59 -38.38 22.35
CA ILE A 119 -14.44 -39.26 22.48
C ILE A 119 -13.33 -38.44 23.12
N VAL A 120 -12.84 -38.91 24.26
CA VAL A 120 -11.82 -38.22 25.04
C VAL A 120 -10.61 -39.12 25.16
N PHE A 121 -9.45 -38.64 24.76
CA PHE A 121 -8.17 -39.21 25.14
C PHE A 121 -7.61 -38.31 26.23
N ASP A 122 -7.56 -38.83 27.45
CA ASP A 122 -7.08 -38.10 28.62
C ASP A 122 -5.86 -38.81 29.20
N ASN A 123 -4.77 -38.09 29.45
CA ASN A 123 -3.62 -38.72 30.09
C ASN A 123 -2.75 -37.79 30.94
N GLU A 124 -2.23 -38.40 32.02
CA GLU A 124 -1.05 -37.95 32.76
C GLU A 124 0.27 -38.56 32.20
N LYS A 125 0.22 -39.61 31.35
CA LYS A 125 1.37 -40.43 30.89
C LYS A 125 1.39 -40.80 29.39
N SER A 126 0.95 -39.91 28.48
CA SER A 126 0.91 -40.06 27.00
C SER A 126 -0.02 -41.17 26.45
N ASN A 127 -1.18 -40.79 25.88
CA ASN A 127 -1.93 -41.74 25.04
C ASN A 127 -1.39 -41.66 23.62
N ASN A 128 -1.18 -42.78 22.95
CA ASN A 128 -0.86 -42.79 21.53
C ASN A 128 -2.00 -43.48 20.78
N ILE A 129 -2.60 -42.75 19.84
CA ILE A 129 -3.50 -43.30 18.82
C ILE A 129 -2.79 -43.22 17.47
N THR A 130 -2.52 -44.39 16.88
CA THR A 130 -2.01 -44.50 15.52
C THR A 130 -3.09 -45.09 14.62
N GLN A 131 -3.49 -44.35 13.60
CA GLN A 131 -4.42 -44.76 12.56
C GLN A 131 -3.67 -45.00 11.25
N PHE A 132 -3.91 -46.13 10.58
CA PHE A 132 -3.25 -46.46 9.32
C PHE A 132 -4.23 -47.00 8.28
N GLY A 133 -4.37 -46.33 7.13
CA GLY A 133 -5.01 -46.86 5.92
C GLY A 133 -6.54 -46.86 5.90
N TYR A 134 -7.20 -46.42 6.97
CA TYR A 134 -8.66 -46.47 7.12
C TYR A 134 -9.23 -45.21 7.75
N ASP A 135 -10.55 -45.08 7.65
CA ASP A 135 -11.28 -43.89 8.05
C ASP A 135 -11.51 -43.83 9.56
N VAL A 136 -11.35 -42.62 10.10
CA VAL A 136 -11.82 -42.21 11.42
C VAL A 136 -13.00 -41.29 11.18
N GLU A 137 -14.17 -41.57 11.73
CA GLU A 137 -15.35 -40.71 11.60
C GLU A 137 -15.97 -40.47 12.97
N VAL A 138 -15.86 -39.25 13.49
CA VAL A 138 -16.42 -38.86 14.78
C VAL A 138 -17.38 -37.69 14.57
N ASN A 139 -18.67 -38.01 14.53
CA ASN A 139 -19.75 -37.06 14.33
C ASN A 139 -20.13 -36.27 15.60
N GLY A 140 -19.37 -36.44 16.69
CA GLY A 140 -19.46 -35.65 17.91
C GLY A 140 -18.15 -34.92 18.22
N LYS A 141 -17.71 -34.93 19.48
CA LYS A 141 -16.50 -34.21 19.91
C LYS A 141 -15.32 -35.15 20.03
N PHE A 142 -14.16 -34.74 19.55
CA PHE A 142 -12.90 -35.47 19.70
C PHE A 142 -11.92 -34.64 20.51
N LEU A 143 -11.61 -35.06 21.74
CA LEU A 143 -10.80 -34.30 22.68
C LEU A 143 -9.49 -35.03 22.97
N LEU A 144 -8.35 -34.36 22.80
CA LEU A 144 -7.02 -34.84 23.17
C LEU A 144 -6.48 -33.99 24.33
N PHE A 145 -6.17 -34.64 25.45
CA PHE A 145 -5.46 -34.06 26.59
C PHE A 145 -4.18 -34.86 26.85
N GLY A 146 -3.02 -34.21 26.76
CA GLY A 146 -1.71 -34.88 26.92
C GLY A 146 -1.53 -36.11 26.02
N SER A 147 -2.18 -36.12 24.86
CA SER A 147 -2.34 -37.31 24.01
C SER A 147 -1.84 -37.05 22.59
N THR A 148 -1.32 -38.08 21.94
CA THR A 148 -0.74 -38.04 20.60
C THR A 148 -1.64 -38.78 19.62
N MET A 149 -2.04 -38.10 18.55
CA MET A 149 -2.71 -38.70 17.39
C MET A 149 -1.82 -38.62 16.15
N GLN A 150 -1.56 -39.78 15.55
CA GLN A 150 -0.84 -39.90 14.29
C GLN A 150 -1.69 -40.67 13.29
N ALA A 151 -1.93 -40.07 12.13
CA ALA A 151 -2.66 -40.72 11.04
C ALA A 151 -1.79 -40.83 9.78
N SER A 152 -1.90 -41.96 9.08
CA SER A 152 -1.21 -42.19 7.82
C SER A 152 -2.12 -42.89 6.82
N TYR A 153 -2.16 -42.43 5.58
CA TYR A 153 -3.06 -42.96 4.53
C TYR A 153 -4.54 -43.02 4.97
N SER A 154 -5.00 -42.07 5.78
CA SER A 154 -6.31 -42.12 6.44
C SER A 154 -7.18 -40.92 6.13
N ILE A 155 -8.50 -41.11 6.12
CA ILE A 155 -9.47 -40.02 6.16
C ILE A 155 -9.90 -39.84 7.61
N LEU A 156 -9.64 -38.68 8.19
CA LEU A 156 -10.09 -38.31 9.53
C LEU A 156 -11.24 -37.31 9.39
N GLN A 157 -12.44 -37.69 9.80
CA GLN A 157 -13.62 -36.82 9.80
C GLN A 157 -14.03 -36.54 11.24
N PHE A 158 -14.08 -35.27 11.62
CA PHE A 158 -14.52 -34.83 12.92
C PHE A 158 -15.65 -33.81 12.75
N LYS A 159 -16.64 -33.84 13.66
CA LYS A 159 -17.49 -32.67 13.85
C LYS A 159 -16.70 -31.63 14.63
N ASP A 160 -16.38 -31.85 15.89
CA ASP A 160 -15.53 -30.94 16.67
C ASP A 160 -14.23 -31.63 17.10
N ILE A 161 -13.12 -30.90 17.13
CA ILE A 161 -11.85 -31.38 17.66
C ILE A 161 -11.22 -30.36 18.62
N PHE A 162 -10.68 -30.84 19.73
CA PHE A 162 -9.92 -30.05 20.69
C PHE A 162 -8.62 -30.76 21.03
N THR A 163 -7.52 -30.01 21.07
CA THR A 163 -6.25 -30.49 21.61
C THR A 163 -5.72 -29.51 22.65
N ASP A 164 -5.25 -30.01 23.78
CA ASP A 164 -4.53 -29.20 24.77
C ASP A 164 -3.08 -28.95 24.35
N GLN A 165 -2.37 -28.11 25.12
CA GLN A 165 -0.98 -27.72 24.86
C GLN A 165 0.03 -28.87 25.00
N ASN A 166 -0.34 -29.96 25.68
CA ASN A 166 0.52 -31.13 25.89
C ASN A 166 0.27 -32.23 24.85
N SER A 167 -0.75 -32.07 24.01
CA SER A 167 -1.11 -33.03 22.98
C SER A 167 -0.24 -32.90 21.74
N GLN A 168 -0.28 -33.90 20.88
CA GLN A 168 0.31 -33.89 19.55
C GLN A 168 -0.72 -34.38 18.54
N PHE A 169 -0.80 -33.72 17.39
CA PHE A 169 -1.69 -34.14 16.31
C PHE A 169 -0.94 -34.00 14.98
N SER A 170 -0.81 -35.12 14.26
CA SER A 170 -0.17 -35.14 12.96
C SER A 170 -0.87 -36.07 11.97
N ALA A 171 -1.02 -35.59 10.74
CA ALA A 171 -1.47 -36.37 9.60
C ALA A 171 -0.36 -36.39 8.55
N GLN A 172 -0.02 -37.57 8.06
CA GLN A 172 1.05 -37.76 7.08
C GLN A 172 0.63 -38.74 5.97
N SER A 173 1.45 -38.84 4.93
CA SER A 173 1.32 -39.81 3.84
C SER A 173 -0.08 -39.84 3.21
N PHE A 174 -0.48 -38.77 2.52
CA PHE A 174 -1.77 -38.66 1.83
C PHE A 174 -3.01 -38.77 2.75
N SER A 175 -2.91 -38.31 4.00
CA SER A 175 -4.07 -38.31 4.90
C SER A 175 -4.95 -37.09 4.65
N ASN A 176 -6.27 -37.27 4.72
CA ASN A 176 -7.25 -36.19 4.56
C ASN A 176 -7.95 -35.94 5.90
N VAL A 177 -7.84 -34.74 6.46
CA VAL A 177 -8.52 -34.36 7.69
C VAL A 177 -9.63 -33.39 7.37
N LEU A 178 -10.87 -33.79 7.65
CA LEU A 178 -12.10 -33.03 7.46
C LEU A 178 -12.70 -32.67 8.81
N ILE A 179 -12.88 -31.40 9.10
CA ILE A 179 -13.50 -30.91 10.34
C ILE A 179 -14.73 -30.07 9.99
N ASN A 180 -15.91 -30.62 10.27
CA ASN A 180 -17.20 -30.03 9.87
C ASN A 180 -17.75 -29.01 10.89
N GLY A 181 -17.22 -28.97 12.10
CA GLY A 181 -17.56 -28.05 13.16
C GLY A 181 -16.34 -27.23 13.58
N VAL A 182 -16.10 -27.12 14.88
CA VAL A 182 -15.04 -26.26 15.44
C VAL A 182 -13.78 -27.07 15.73
N ALA A 183 -12.64 -26.60 15.21
CA ALA A 183 -11.32 -27.09 15.52
C ALA A 183 -10.58 -26.13 16.45
N GLN A 184 -10.14 -26.60 17.62
CA GLN A 184 -9.33 -25.82 18.54
C GLN A 184 -8.03 -26.56 18.88
N PHE A 185 -6.91 -26.02 18.42
CA PHE A 185 -5.60 -26.61 18.62
C PHE A 185 -4.74 -25.76 19.55
N TRP A 186 -4.43 -26.26 20.74
CA TRP A 186 -3.46 -25.64 21.66
C TRP A 186 -2.05 -26.19 21.51
N THR A 187 -1.86 -27.16 20.63
CA THR A 187 -0.56 -27.66 20.17
C THR A 187 -0.35 -27.34 18.69
N THR A 188 0.90 -27.34 18.24
CA THR A 188 1.22 -27.19 16.83
C THR A 188 0.85 -28.46 16.08
N VAL A 189 -0.10 -28.37 15.16
CA VAL A 189 -0.51 -29.51 14.33
C VAL A 189 0.33 -29.62 13.08
N THR A 190 0.58 -30.84 12.61
CA THR A 190 1.48 -31.10 11.48
C THR A 190 0.80 -31.91 10.37
N PHE A 191 0.89 -31.41 9.14
CA PHE A 191 0.41 -32.08 7.93
C PHE A 191 1.59 -32.24 6.96
N THR A 192 1.93 -33.48 6.62
CA THR A 192 3.11 -33.78 5.79
C THR A 192 2.81 -34.78 4.67
N ASP A 193 3.70 -34.89 3.69
CA ASP A 193 3.66 -35.89 2.61
C ASP A 193 2.31 -35.89 1.85
N ASN A 194 1.89 -34.73 1.38
CA ASN A 194 0.63 -34.51 0.66
C ASN A 194 -0.65 -34.76 1.49
N SER A 195 -0.60 -34.46 2.79
CA SER A 195 -1.79 -34.53 3.65
C SER A 195 -2.58 -33.23 3.61
N ILE A 196 -3.90 -33.32 3.55
CA ILE A 196 -4.79 -32.18 3.36
C ILE A 196 -5.59 -31.92 4.63
N LEU A 197 -5.66 -30.66 5.06
CA LEU A 197 -6.63 -30.20 6.04
C LEU A 197 -7.78 -29.49 5.34
N THR A 198 -9.02 -29.85 5.65
CA THR A 198 -10.23 -29.12 5.30
C THR A 198 -11.04 -28.89 6.56
N ALA A 199 -11.27 -27.64 6.94
CA ALA A 199 -11.96 -27.34 8.19
C ALA A 199 -12.89 -26.12 8.06
N ASN A 200 -14.03 -26.18 8.74
CA ASN A 200 -15.01 -25.10 8.72
C ASN A 200 -14.59 -23.94 9.62
N GLU A 201 -14.41 -24.15 10.92
CA GLU A 201 -13.93 -23.11 11.85
C GLU A 201 -12.68 -23.59 12.59
N CYS A 202 -11.63 -22.75 12.65
CA CYS A 202 -10.33 -23.14 13.20
C CYS A 202 -9.71 -22.10 14.15
N PHE A 203 -9.13 -22.59 15.24
CA PHE A 203 -8.31 -21.83 16.15
C PHE A 203 -6.96 -22.51 16.35
N PHE A 204 -5.91 -21.98 15.72
CA PHE A 204 -4.54 -22.46 15.86
C PHE A 204 -3.82 -21.63 16.94
N ASN A 205 -3.98 -22.03 18.20
CA ASN A 205 -3.39 -21.29 19.33
C ASN A 205 -1.86 -21.45 19.37
N ALA A 206 -1.34 -22.64 19.03
CA ALA A 206 0.09 -22.91 18.93
C ALA A 206 0.60 -23.02 17.47
N GLY A 207 -0.27 -22.79 16.49
CA GLY A 207 0.07 -22.78 15.07
C GLY A 207 -0.14 -24.10 14.34
N ILE A 208 0.24 -24.12 13.06
CA ILE A 208 0.12 -25.25 12.13
C ILE A 208 1.33 -25.29 11.21
N ASN A 209 1.86 -26.49 10.95
CA ASN A 209 2.86 -26.73 9.92
C ASN A 209 2.25 -27.64 8.85
N SER A 210 2.21 -27.19 7.60
CA SER A 210 1.69 -27.96 6.47
C SER A 210 2.60 -27.81 5.25
N ASP A 211 3.10 -28.92 4.72
CA ASP A 211 3.80 -28.98 3.41
C ASP A 211 2.85 -29.20 2.22
N ASP A 212 1.54 -29.16 2.45
CA ASP A 212 0.55 -29.23 1.39
C ASP A 212 -0.68 -28.38 1.76
N ARG A 213 -1.83 -28.73 1.20
CA ARG A 213 -3.03 -27.91 1.12
C ARG A 213 -3.79 -27.85 2.43
N VAL A 214 -4.07 -26.62 2.83
CA VAL A 214 -4.97 -26.27 3.92
C VAL A 214 -6.15 -25.48 3.36
N ILE A 215 -7.37 -25.99 3.54
CA ILE A 215 -8.63 -25.36 3.15
C ILE A 215 -9.39 -25.02 4.43
N VAL A 216 -9.63 -23.74 4.68
CA VAL A 216 -10.22 -23.30 5.94
C VAL A 216 -11.33 -22.28 5.73
N GLY A 217 -12.42 -22.39 6.50
CA GLY A 217 -13.37 -21.29 6.71
C GLY A 217 -12.85 -20.33 7.79
N PRO A 218 -13.72 -19.77 8.67
CA PRO A 218 -13.29 -18.79 9.66
C PRO A 218 -12.12 -19.30 10.49
N THR A 219 -10.99 -18.60 10.46
CA THR A 219 -9.77 -19.09 11.11
C THR A 219 -9.03 -18.01 11.87
N THR A 220 -8.64 -18.32 13.10
CA THR A 220 -7.73 -17.49 13.89
C THR A 220 -6.40 -18.19 14.13
N PHE A 221 -5.31 -17.53 13.74
CA PHE A 221 -3.93 -17.94 13.96
C PHE A 221 -3.31 -17.10 15.08
N TYR A 222 -3.04 -17.73 16.24
CA TYR A 222 -2.33 -17.07 17.34
C TYR A 222 -0.84 -17.45 17.39
N GLY A 223 -0.51 -18.68 16.98
CA GLY A 223 0.85 -19.21 16.98
C GLY A 223 1.62 -18.96 15.68
N GLN A 224 2.81 -19.55 15.60
CA GLN A 224 3.61 -19.58 14.38
C GLN A 224 3.05 -20.62 13.42
N SER A 225 2.62 -20.20 12.24
CA SER A 225 1.97 -21.06 11.25
C SER A 225 2.74 -21.01 9.93
N ASN A 226 3.14 -22.18 9.41
CA ASN A 226 3.84 -22.33 8.14
C ASN A 226 3.03 -23.25 7.24
N LEU A 227 2.54 -22.70 6.14
CA LEU A 227 1.69 -23.40 5.17
C LEU A 227 2.34 -23.34 3.79
N GLU A 228 2.21 -24.40 3.00
CA GLU A 228 2.62 -24.37 1.59
C GLU A 228 1.52 -23.78 0.70
N ILE A 229 0.33 -24.38 0.74
CA ILE A 229 -0.84 -23.98 -0.07
C ILE A 229 -2.01 -23.72 0.86
N VAL A 230 -2.63 -22.54 0.75
CA VAL A 230 -3.84 -22.20 1.50
C VAL A 230 -4.99 -21.78 0.60
N THR A 231 -6.18 -22.29 0.90
CA THR A 231 -7.47 -21.80 0.36
C THR A 231 -8.34 -21.29 1.49
N LEU A 232 -8.68 -20.00 1.43
CA LEU A 232 -9.60 -19.36 2.38
C LEU A 232 -11.03 -19.40 1.85
N ASN A 233 -11.95 -19.98 2.62
CA ASN A 233 -13.37 -19.96 2.32
C ASN A 233 -14.11 -18.83 3.04
N ASP A 234 -13.49 -18.23 4.06
CA ASP A 234 -14.08 -17.19 4.91
C ASP A 234 -12.99 -16.32 5.55
N ASP A 235 -13.39 -15.41 6.42
CA ASP A 235 -12.53 -14.46 7.13
C ASP A 235 -11.39 -15.12 7.92
N ILE A 236 -10.22 -14.49 7.90
CA ILE A 236 -9.08 -14.91 8.73
C ILE A 236 -8.55 -13.81 9.64
N ILE A 237 -8.09 -14.22 10.81
CA ILE A 237 -7.44 -13.36 11.80
C ILE A 237 -6.06 -13.94 12.11
N VAL A 238 -5.01 -13.13 11.97
CA VAL A 238 -3.67 -13.45 12.44
C VAL A 238 -3.35 -12.52 13.61
N GLN A 239 -3.16 -13.06 14.81
CA GLN A 239 -3.06 -12.26 16.03
C GLN A 239 -1.88 -12.68 16.91
N GLY A 240 -0.91 -11.81 17.12
CA GLY A 240 0.24 -12.06 18.01
C GLY A 240 1.28 -13.08 17.50
N GLY A 241 0.95 -13.84 16.46
CA GLY A 241 1.82 -14.85 15.84
C GLY A 241 2.40 -14.43 14.50
N ALA A 242 2.73 -15.43 13.68
CA ALA A 242 3.06 -15.23 12.28
C ALA A 242 2.39 -16.30 11.42
N LEU A 243 1.95 -15.90 10.23
CA LEU A 243 1.45 -16.80 9.20
C LEU A 243 2.36 -16.66 7.98
N THR A 244 3.05 -17.74 7.62
CA THR A 244 3.87 -17.84 6.42
C THR A 244 3.20 -18.79 5.43
N ILE A 245 2.99 -18.34 4.21
CA ILE A 245 2.45 -19.12 3.10
C ILE A 245 3.53 -19.20 2.02
N ALA A 246 4.00 -20.40 1.70
CA ALA A 246 5.23 -20.59 0.93
C ALA A 246 5.04 -20.58 -0.59
N ASP A 247 3.88 -21.03 -1.10
CA ASP A 247 3.64 -21.20 -2.54
C ASP A 247 2.35 -20.51 -3.04
N SER A 248 1.17 -20.92 -2.55
CA SER A 248 -0.11 -20.48 -3.14
C SER A 248 -1.09 -19.97 -2.09
N PHE A 249 -1.53 -18.73 -2.28
CA PHE A 249 -2.61 -18.09 -1.53
C PHE A 249 -3.88 -17.94 -2.39
N LYS A 250 -4.94 -18.66 -2.06
CA LYS A 250 -6.22 -18.65 -2.78
C LYS A 250 -7.37 -18.36 -1.83
N TYR A 251 -8.47 -17.86 -2.39
CA TYR A 251 -9.71 -17.68 -1.64
C TYR A 251 -10.93 -17.92 -2.53
N THR A 252 -12.06 -18.24 -1.90
CA THR A 252 -13.39 -18.23 -2.51
C THR A 252 -14.20 -17.07 -1.93
N GLY A 253 -14.92 -16.33 -2.78
CA GLY A 253 -15.70 -15.17 -2.32
C GLY A 253 -14.82 -13.93 -2.05
N ASN A 254 -15.11 -13.20 -0.97
CA ASN A 254 -14.41 -11.97 -0.57
C ASN A 254 -14.06 -12.00 0.93
N PRO A 255 -13.19 -12.91 1.40
CA PRO A 255 -12.82 -12.94 2.82
C PRO A 255 -12.12 -11.65 3.24
N SER A 256 -12.27 -11.27 4.49
CA SER A 256 -11.45 -10.23 5.11
C SER A 256 -10.26 -10.86 5.84
N ILE A 257 -9.12 -10.19 5.75
CA ILE A 257 -7.87 -10.61 6.40
C ILE A 257 -7.52 -9.56 7.45
N LYS A 258 -7.60 -9.93 8.72
CA LYS A 258 -7.18 -9.07 9.82
C LYS A 258 -5.85 -9.54 10.38
N VAL A 259 -4.83 -8.68 10.37
CA VAL A 259 -3.51 -8.97 10.96
C VAL A 259 -3.27 -8.00 12.10
N THR A 260 -3.09 -8.50 13.32
CA THR A 260 -2.98 -7.69 14.54
C THR A 260 -1.74 -8.08 15.34
N ASN A 261 -0.80 -7.13 15.51
CA ASN A 261 0.48 -7.37 16.20
C ASN A 261 1.18 -8.65 15.70
N ALA A 262 1.15 -8.89 14.39
CA ALA A 262 1.54 -10.15 13.77
C ALA A 262 2.17 -9.91 12.39
N ASN A 263 2.80 -10.95 11.86
CA ASN A 263 3.34 -10.96 10.51
C ASN A 263 2.55 -11.90 9.61
N LEU A 264 2.13 -11.42 8.44
CA LEU A 264 1.64 -12.25 7.34
C LEU A 264 2.70 -12.22 6.24
N THR A 265 3.32 -13.36 5.97
CA THR A 265 4.32 -13.50 4.90
C THR A 265 3.74 -14.40 3.82
N ILE A 266 3.70 -13.92 2.59
CA ILE A 266 3.29 -14.72 1.43
C ILE A 266 4.47 -14.76 0.46
N SER A 267 5.00 -15.95 0.24
CA SER A 267 5.95 -16.24 -0.82
C SER A 267 5.36 -17.19 -1.85
N GLY A 268 6.04 -17.32 -2.99
CA GLY A 268 5.70 -18.32 -4.01
C GLY A 268 5.53 -17.75 -5.40
N SER A 269 5.21 -18.64 -6.35
CA SER A 269 5.13 -18.30 -7.78
C SER A 269 3.75 -17.81 -8.23
N ALA A 270 2.70 -18.02 -7.42
CA ALA A 270 1.32 -17.68 -7.76
C ALA A 270 0.98 -16.22 -7.41
N SER A 271 0.11 -15.55 -8.17
CA SER A 271 -0.41 -14.24 -7.77
C SER A 271 -1.20 -14.33 -6.45
N ALA A 272 -0.90 -13.45 -5.50
CA ALA A 272 -1.66 -13.29 -4.26
C ALA A 272 -2.62 -12.10 -4.43
N ASN A 273 -3.90 -12.40 -4.71
CA ASN A 273 -4.94 -11.39 -4.71
C ASN A 273 -5.46 -11.22 -3.26
N PHE A 274 -5.62 -9.98 -2.84
CA PHE A 274 -6.15 -9.64 -1.54
C PHE A 274 -7.46 -8.87 -1.69
N PRO A 275 -8.58 -9.46 -1.29
CA PRO A 275 -9.88 -8.78 -1.31
C PRO A 275 -9.88 -7.62 -0.31
N SER A 276 -9.78 -7.86 0.99
CA SER A 276 -9.74 -6.81 2.02
C SER A 276 -8.70 -7.15 3.09
N ILE A 277 -7.87 -6.18 3.46
CA ILE A 277 -6.88 -6.34 4.54
C ILE A 277 -7.00 -5.21 5.57
N ASN A 278 -7.03 -5.59 6.84
CA ASN A 278 -6.91 -4.69 7.96
C ASN A 278 -5.63 -5.00 8.75
N LEU A 279 -4.67 -4.09 8.73
CA LEU A 279 -3.42 -4.19 9.49
C LEU A 279 -3.54 -3.39 10.78
N GLN A 280 -3.22 -3.98 11.92
CA GLN A 280 -3.19 -3.31 13.22
C GLN A 280 -1.83 -3.54 13.89
N ASN A 281 -0.92 -2.57 13.73
CA ASN A 281 0.48 -2.66 14.13
C ASN A 281 1.12 -3.97 13.62
N ALA A 282 0.89 -4.26 12.33
CA ALA A 282 1.21 -5.53 11.73
C ALA A 282 2.03 -5.36 10.45
N ASN A 283 2.72 -6.42 10.05
CA ASN A 283 3.48 -6.45 8.79
C ASN A 283 2.86 -7.46 7.83
N LEU A 284 2.65 -7.01 6.59
CA LEU A 284 2.39 -7.86 5.45
C LEU A 284 3.62 -7.87 4.56
N ILE A 285 4.14 -9.05 4.25
CA ILE A 285 5.36 -9.24 3.47
C ILE A 285 5.04 -10.12 2.26
N CYS A 286 5.25 -9.60 1.05
CA CYS A 286 5.09 -10.31 -0.21
C CYS A 286 6.47 -10.61 -0.83
N PHE A 287 6.81 -11.89 -0.97
CA PHE A 287 8.05 -12.39 -1.58
C PHE A 287 7.78 -13.17 -2.87
N HIS A 288 7.92 -12.55 -4.04
CA HIS A 288 7.62 -13.10 -5.39
C HIS A 288 6.19 -13.04 -5.94
N PRO A 289 5.07 -13.28 -5.22
CA PRO A 289 3.78 -13.31 -5.88
C PRO A 289 3.41 -11.93 -6.40
N LYS A 290 2.69 -11.86 -7.53
CA LYS A 290 1.95 -10.64 -7.92
C LYS A 290 1.01 -10.29 -6.77
N GLY A 291 1.38 -9.33 -5.93
CA GLY A 291 0.56 -8.87 -4.82
C GLY A 291 -0.46 -7.87 -5.34
N ASN A 292 -1.72 -8.28 -5.47
CA ASN A 292 -2.79 -7.42 -5.97
C ASN A 292 -3.77 -7.12 -4.83
N PHE A 293 -3.83 -5.85 -4.44
CA PHE A 293 -4.76 -5.38 -3.41
C PHE A 293 -5.96 -4.76 -4.10
N ALA A 294 -7.09 -5.47 -4.15
CA ALA A 294 -8.23 -5.05 -4.98
C ALA A 294 -9.24 -4.18 -4.24
N ASN A 295 -9.67 -4.56 -3.03
CA ASN A 295 -10.78 -3.88 -2.32
C ASN A 295 -10.35 -3.22 -1.00
N GLY A 296 -9.13 -2.70 -0.98
CA GLY A 296 -8.66 -1.74 0.01
C GLY A 296 -7.89 -2.34 1.18
N VAL A 297 -6.89 -1.57 1.60
CA VAL A 297 -6.09 -1.83 2.80
C VAL A 297 -6.33 -0.72 3.81
N GLN A 298 -6.56 -1.10 5.06
CA GLN A 298 -6.86 -0.17 6.16
C GLN A 298 -6.00 -0.47 7.39
N GLY A 299 -5.96 0.52 8.30
CA GLY A 299 -5.35 0.38 9.62
C GLY A 299 -3.92 0.94 9.70
N ASN A 300 -3.10 0.40 10.58
CA ASN A 300 -1.73 0.84 10.86
C ASN A 300 -0.77 -0.34 10.69
N GLY A 301 0.31 -0.17 9.93
CA GLY A 301 1.24 -1.26 9.67
C GLY A 301 2.13 -1.05 8.45
N GLN A 302 2.82 -2.11 8.05
CA GLN A 302 3.75 -2.09 6.93
C GLN A 302 3.36 -3.12 5.86
N ILE A 303 3.37 -2.70 4.61
CA ILE A 303 3.31 -3.59 3.44
C ILE A 303 4.70 -3.60 2.81
N THR A 304 5.33 -4.77 2.72
CA THR A 304 6.64 -4.94 2.12
C THR A 304 6.54 -5.78 0.86
N PHE A 305 7.04 -5.25 -0.24
CA PHE A 305 7.30 -5.99 -1.47
C PHE A 305 8.81 -6.20 -1.61
N ASP A 306 9.26 -7.45 -1.67
CA ASP A 306 10.65 -7.79 -1.98
C ASP A 306 10.63 -8.87 -3.05
N ILE A 307 10.85 -8.47 -4.32
CA ILE A 307 10.66 -9.35 -5.48
C ILE A 307 12.02 -9.67 -6.11
N ASN A 308 12.37 -10.96 -6.13
CA ASN A 308 13.53 -11.41 -6.90
C ASN A 308 13.17 -11.47 -8.39
N LYS A 309 13.88 -10.69 -9.22
CA LYS A 309 13.73 -10.74 -10.68
C LYS A 309 14.52 -11.88 -11.34
N GLN A 310 15.18 -12.75 -10.57
CA GLN A 310 15.87 -13.92 -11.14
C GLN A 310 14.86 -14.96 -11.62
N GLY A 311 14.45 -14.81 -12.89
CA GLY A 311 13.46 -15.62 -13.57
C GLY A 311 12.50 -14.70 -14.34
N ASN A 312 12.08 -15.08 -15.56
CA ASN A 312 11.21 -14.29 -16.45
C ASN A 312 9.77 -14.07 -15.91
N VAL A 313 9.59 -13.88 -14.61
CA VAL A 313 8.29 -13.60 -14.00
C VAL A 313 8.10 -12.09 -13.99
N GLU A 314 7.08 -11.62 -14.71
CA GLU A 314 6.58 -10.24 -14.64
C GLU A 314 6.39 -9.85 -13.17
N SER A 315 7.22 -8.92 -12.70
CA SER A 315 7.28 -8.47 -11.30
C SER A 315 6.27 -7.34 -11.03
N GLU A 316 5.09 -7.43 -11.65
CA GLU A 316 4.04 -6.42 -11.52
C GLU A 316 3.22 -6.69 -10.26
N CYS A 317 3.19 -5.72 -9.35
CA CYS A 317 2.30 -5.71 -8.19
C CYS A 317 1.36 -4.51 -8.28
N TYR A 318 0.19 -4.63 -7.68
CA TYR A 318 -0.86 -3.62 -7.76
C TYR A 318 -1.37 -3.28 -6.37
N LEU A 319 -1.27 -2.02 -6.00
CA LEU A 319 -1.79 -1.48 -4.75
C LEU A 319 -2.96 -0.55 -5.07
N TRP A 320 -4.19 -1.02 -4.85
CA TRP A 320 -5.40 -0.22 -5.09
C TRP A 320 -6.16 0.09 -3.81
N ASN A 321 -6.74 1.29 -3.74
CA ASN A 321 -7.70 1.70 -2.72
C ASN A 321 -7.20 1.57 -1.27
N VAL A 322 -5.90 1.75 -1.02
CA VAL A 322 -5.38 1.89 0.35
C VAL A 322 -5.91 3.20 0.90
N ASN A 323 -6.55 3.18 2.08
CA ASN A 323 -7.19 4.38 2.63
C ASN A 323 -6.74 4.61 4.08
N SER A 324 -5.43 4.66 4.32
CA SER A 324 -4.91 4.92 5.66
C SER A 324 -3.50 5.48 5.66
N VAL A 325 -3.35 6.66 6.25
CA VAL A 325 -2.05 7.29 6.55
C VAL A 325 -1.18 6.48 7.53
N GLY A 326 -1.75 5.50 8.24
CA GLY A 326 -0.99 4.59 9.11
C GLY A 326 -0.27 3.47 8.35
N ILE A 327 -0.46 3.36 7.03
CA ILE A 327 0.20 2.33 6.23
C ILE A 327 1.53 2.86 5.68
N SER A 328 2.60 2.10 5.91
CA SER A 328 3.89 2.29 5.24
C SER A 328 4.09 1.23 4.18
N VAL A 329 4.55 1.63 3.01
CA VAL A 329 4.89 0.75 1.89
C VAL A 329 6.41 0.71 1.75
N THR A 330 6.97 -0.49 1.68
CA THR A 330 8.39 -0.72 1.47
C THR A 330 8.59 -1.56 0.23
N VAL A 331 9.44 -1.09 -0.68
CA VAL A 331 9.75 -1.78 -1.94
C VAL A 331 11.21 -2.23 -1.98
N ALA A 332 11.46 -3.37 -2.60
CA ALA A 332 12.79 -3.92 -2.81
C ALA A 332 12.82 -4.86 -4.02
N GLY A 333 14.01 -5.02 -4.60
CA GLY A 333 14.24 -5.92 -5.73
C GLY A 333 13.73 -5.35 -7.06
N GLY A 334 13.54 -6.21 -8.07
CA GLY A 334 13.18 -5.80 -9.43
C GLY A 334 11.68 -5.59 -9.66
N LEU A 335 11.02 -5.00 -8.67
CA LEU A 335 9.57 -4.77 -8.61
C LEU A 335 9.12 -3.65 -9.56
N ASN A 336 7.97 -3.86 -10.20
CA ASN A 336 7.13 -2.79 -10.77
C ASN A 336 5.85 -2.69 -9.94
N LEU A 337 5.67 -1.62 -9.17
CA LEU A 337 4.48 -1.40 -8.35
C LEU A 337 3.58 -0.35 -9.00
N PHE A 338 2.35 -0.74 -9.31
CA PHE A 338 1.30 0.17 -9.77
C PHE A 338 0.42 0.56 -8.58
N VAL A 339 0.34 1.84 -8.28
CA VAL A 339 -0.41 2.41 -7.16
C VAL A 339 -1.58 3.20 -7.73
N GLN A 340 -2.81 2.87 -7.31
CA GLN A 340 -4.00 3.56 -7.79
C GLN A 340 -4.98 3.91 -6.68
N ASN A 341 -5.44 5.16 -6.66
CA ASN A 341 -6.46 5.65 -5.71
C ASN A 341 -6.09 5.38 -4.25
N CYS A 342 -4.83 5.60 -3.88
CA CYS A 342 -4.30 5.24 -2.57
C CYS A 342 -3.96 6.46 -1.71
N THR A 343 -4.35 6.40 -0.44
CA THR A 343 -3.84 7.22 0.66
C THR A 343 -2.98 6.37 1.60
N PHE A 344 -1.67 6.62 1.66
CA PHE A 344 -0.79 5.96 2.63
C PHE A 344 0.32 6.88 3.15
N GLY A 345 0.86 6.52 4.32
CA GLY A 345 1.79 7.37 5.08
C GLY A 345 3.19 7.44 4.50
N HIS A 346 3.80 6.32 4.14
CA HIS A 346 5.20 6.31 3.70
C HIS A 346 5.42 5.41 2.49
N LEU A 347 6.24 5.85 1.53
CA LEU A 347 6.94 4.97 0.59
C LEU A 347 8.45 4.93 0.91
N THR A 348 8.98 3.73 1.17
CA THR A 348 10.42 3.46 1.33
C THR A 348 10.94 2.47 0.32
N ASP A 349 12.24 2.50 0.12
CA ASP A 349 12.97 1.34 -0.37
C ASP A 349 13.88 0.71 0.69
N LYS A 350 14.24 -0.55 0.44
CA LYS A 350 15.28 -1.25 1.21
C LYS A 350 16.14 -2.10 0.28
N GLN A 351 17.27 -2.58 0.82
CA GLN A 351 18.04 -3.61 0.14
C GLN A 351 17.23 -4.90 0.05
N SER A 352 17.17 -5.49 -1.14
CA SER A 352 16.51 -6.78 -1.34
C SER A 352 17.23 -7.90 -0.59
N SER A 353 16.45 -8.77 0.05
CA SER A 353 16.95 -9.96 0.73
C SER A 353 17.49 -11.04 -0.23
N PHE A 354 17.22 -10.92 -1.54
CA PHE A 354 17.70 -11.85 -2.57
C PHE A 354 19.03 -11.45 -3.20
N VAL A 355 19.50 -10.23 -2.94
CA VAL A 355 20.69 -9.69 -3.59
C VAL A 355 21.92 -9.95 -2.73
N ILE A 356 22.79 -10.85 -3.22
CA ILE A 356 24.07 -11.16 -2.57
C ILE A 356 25.06 -9.99 -2.69
N ASN A 357 25.06 -9.28 -3.82
CA ASN A 357 25.89 -8.08 -4.04
C ASN A 357 25.04 -6.81 -4.14
N PRO A 358 25.07 -5.91 -3.13
CA PRO A 358 24.31 -4.66 -3.12
C PRO A 358 24.48 -3.80 -4.38
N ASP A 359 25.66 -3.83 -5.01
CA ASP A 359 25.98 -3.01 -6.18
C ASP A 359 25.22 -3.42 -7.46
N HIS A 360 24.60 -4.61 -7.46
CA HIS A 360 23.81 -5.14 -8.58
C HIS A 360 22.31 -5.27 -8.24
N GLN A 361 21.82 -4.53 -7.24
CA GLN A 361 20.40 -4.53 -6.93
C GLN A 361 19.57 -3.98 -8.12
N PRO A 362 18.56 -4.73 -8.61
CA PRO A 362 17.61 -4.19 -9.57
C PRO A 362 16.88 -2.97 -8.98
N THR A 363 16.70 -1.93 -9.79
CA THR A 363 15.91 -0.74 -9.46
C THR A 363 14.43 -1.09 -9.38
N PRO A 364 13.76 -0.91 -8.23
CA PRO A 364 12.31 -0.94 -8.17
C PRO A 364 11.74 0.26 -8.94
N SER A 365 10.60 0.08 -9.61
CA SER A 365 9.81 1.16 -10.19
C SER A 365 8.47 1.24 -9.49
N VAL A 366 8.02 2.46 -9.17
CA VAL A 366 6.69 2.73 -8.62
C VAL A 366 5.99 3.73 -9.53
N GLN A 367 4.89 3.29 -10.12
CA GLN A 367 4.02 4.10 -10.95
C GLN A 367 2.74 4.42 -10.19
N PHE A 368 2.36 5.69 -10.19
CA PHE A 368 1.14 6.20 -9.58
C PHE A 368 0.13 6.58 -10.66
N ASP A 369 -1.08 6.03 -10.54
CA ASP A 369 -2.23 6.27 -11.39
C ASP A 369 -3.42 6.77 -10.54
N GLY A 370 -4.35 7.54 -11.12
CA GLY A 370 -5.54 8.02 -10.39
C GLY A 370 -5.22 8.95 -9.21
N GLY A 371 -6.13 9.03 -8.23
CA GLY A 371 -6.04 10.00 -7.13
C GLY A 371 -5.26 9.48 -5.91
N ASN A 372 -4.00 9.86 -5.75
CA ASN A 372 -3.18 9.39 -4.62
C ASN A 372 -2.82 10.51 -3.63
N SER A 373 -2.78 10.16 -2.34
CA SER A 373 -2.32 11.03 -1.27
C SER A 373 -1.23 10.32 -0.48
N LEU A 374 -0.02 10.86 -0.54
CA LEU A 374 1.17 10.23 0.01
C LEU A 374 1.66 11.07 1.17
N GLY A 375 1.97 10.46 2.30
CA GLY A 375 2.61 11.20 3.38
C GLY A 375 4.02 11.62 2.97
N TYR A 376 4.97 10.70 2.98
CA TYR A 376 6.35 10.97 2.59
C TYR A 376 6.91 9.87 1.67
N ILE A 377 7.91 10.25 0.88
CA ILE A 377 8.69 9.33 0.04
C ILE A 377 10.14 9.40 0.52
N SER A 378 10.74 8.27 0.85
CA SER A 378 12.17 8.17 1.17
C SER A 378 12.77 7.02 0.38
N THR A 379 13.36 7.33 -0.79
CA THR A 379 13.92 6.29 -1.67
C THR A 379 15.32 6.65 -2.15
N ASN A 380 16.19 5.64 -2.20
CA ASN A 380 17.56 5.76 -2.68
C ASN A 380 17.77 5.10 -4.05
N LEU A 381 16.93 4.14 -4.41
CA LEU A 381 17.11 3.24 -5.55
C LEU A 381 15.86 3.14 -6.41
N THR A 382 14.72 3.68 -5.98
CA THR A 382 13.44 3.53 -6.66
C THR A 382 13.22 4.62 -7.72
N GLN A 383 12.79 4.22 -8.90
CA GLN A 383 12.27 5.14 -9.91
C GLN A 383 10.80 5.43 -9.61
N ILE A 384 10.44 6.71 -9.56
CA ILE A 384 9.07 7.18 -9.31
C ILE A 384 8.49 7.78 -10.57
N VAL A 385 7.30 7.33 -10.96
CA VAL A 385 6.56 7.84 -12.12
C VAL A 385 5.14 8.21 -11.71
N PHE A 386 4.70 9.41 -12.05
CA PHE A 386 3.30 9.83 -11.93
C PHE A 386 2.69 9.89 -13.32
N SER A 387 1.72 9.02 -13.62
CA SER A 387 1.17 8.89 -14.97
C SER A 387 0.25 10.06 -15.36
N ASP A 388 -0.05 10.18 -16.65
CA ASP A 388 -0.83 11.26 -17.26
C ASP A 388 -2.17 11.54 -16.53
N ALA A 389 -2.97 10.50 -16.28
CA ALA A 389 -4.26 10.65 -15.60
C ALA A 389 -4.18 10.70 -14.05
N SER A 390 -2.99 10.86 -13.47
CA SER A 390 -2.80 10.81 -12.02
C SER A 390 -3.00 12.18 -11.35
N MET A 391 -3.62 12.19 -10.18
CA MET A 391 -3.78 13.34 -9.29
C MET A 391 -3.14 13.02 -7.95
N ASN A 392 -1.92 13.49 -7.74
CA ASN A 392 -1.14 13.09 -6.59
C ASN A 392 -0.87 14.27 -5.69
N THR A 393 -0.95 14.05 -4.38
CA THR A 393 -0.59 15.05 -3.38
C THR A 393 0.40 14.45 -2.40
N LEU A 394 1.52 15.14 -2.17
CA LEU A 394 2.47 14.84 -1.11
C LEU A 394 2.09 15.66 0.13
N ASN A 395 1.85 14.97 1.24
CA ASN A 395 1.27 15.44 2.51
C ASN A 395 2.13 14.91 3.68
N GLY A 396 3.39 15.31 3.77
CA GLY A 396 4.33 14.78 4.75
C GLY A 396 4.98 15.87 5.58
N PRO A 397 5.56 15.55 6.76
CA PRO A 397 6.52 16.45 7.35
C PRO A 397 7.64 16.76 6.34
N PHE A 398 8.30 17.89 6.55
CA PHE A 398 9.24 18.63 5.71
C PHE A 398 10.40 17.88 5.01
N ASP A 399 10.36 16.57 4.81
CA ASP A 399 11.47 15.76 4.34
C ASP A 399 11.01 14.55 3.49
N SER A 400 10.51 14.77 2.27
CA SER A 400 10.45 13.71 1.23
C SER A 400 11.73 13.71 0.40
N TRP A 401 12.41 12.58 0.21
CA TRP A 401 13.75 12.50 -0.37
C TRP A 401 13.82 11.40 -1.45
N VAL A 402 14.27 11.75 -2.66
CA VAL A 402 14.57 10.83 -3.76
C VAL A 402 15.99 11.11 -4.26
N ARG A 403 16.92 10.19 -4.08
CA ARG A 403 18.36 10.50 -4.28
C ARG A 403 18.91 10.22 -5.67
N LYS A 404 18.45 9.15 -6.32
CA LYS A 404 19.16 8.57 -7.48
C LYS A 404 18.54 8.89 -8.82
N TYR A 405 17.21 9.02 -8.87
CA TYR A 405 16.46 9.25 -10.09
C TYR A 405 15.58 10.48 -9.91
N PRO A 406 15.37 11.29 -10.97
CA PRO A 406 14.31 12.28 -10.95
C PRO A 406 12.94 11.59 -10.82
N ILE A 407 11.96 12.34 -10.31
CA ILE A 407 10.56 11.99 -10.48
C ILE A 407 10.20 12.24 -11.94
N ASN A 408 9.69 11.22 -12.63
CA ASN A 408 9.10 11.39 -13.95
C ASN A 408 7.62 11.76 -13.77
N LEU A 409 7.25 12.96 -14.17
CA LEU A 409 5.89 13.47 -14.06
C LEU A 409 5.24 13.54 -15.45
N LEU A 410 4.14 12.82 -15.63
CA LEU A 410 3.26 12.93 -16.78
C LEU A 410 1.93 13.59 -16.41
N GLY A 411 1.42 13.33 -15.19
CA GLY A 411 0.17 13.94 -14.68
C GLY A 411 0.39 15.01 -13.62
N ASN A 412 -0.42 14.98 -12.56
CA ASN A 412 -0.43 16.05 -11.55
C ASN A 412 0.28 15.62 -10.26
N LEU A 413 1.15 16.50 -9.74
CA LEU A 413 1.82 16.38 -8.46
C LEU A 413 1.71 17.69 -7.69
N ALA A 414 0.99 17.67 -6.57
CA ALA A 414 0.89 18.79 -5.66
C ALA A 414 1.71 18.54 -4.38
N PHE A 415 2.55 19.50 -4.01
CA PHE A 415 3.24 19.56 -2.73
C PHE A 415 2.43 20.43 -1.77
N ASN A 416 2.02 19.88 -0.63
CA ASN A 416 1.25 20.62 0.38
C ASN A 416 2.08 20.79 1.65
N GLN A 417 2.75 21.93 1.80
CA GLN A 417 3.60 22.27 2.96
C GLN A 417 4.75 21.26 3.16
N VAL A 418 5.34 20.78 2.06
CA VAL A 418 6.38 19.75 2.06
C VAL A 418 7.69 20.31 1.51
N ASN A 419 8.84 19.93 2.12
CA ASN A 419 10.11 20.01 1.39
C ASN A 419 10.41 18.64 0.76
N PHE A 420 10.67 18.68 -0.54
CA PHE A 420 10.99 17.54 -1.37
C PHE A 420 12.42 17.64 -1.87
N PHE A 421 13.31 16.75 -1.46
CA PHE A 421 14.71 16.71 -1.84
C PHE A 421 14.92 15.69 -2.96
N GLY A 422 14.78 16.16 -4.20
CA GLY A 422 14.99 15.40 -5.42
C GLY A 422 14.73 16.27 -6.65
N SER A 423 15.08 15.76 -7.83
CA SER A 423 14.77 16.43 -9.10
C SER A 423 13.42 15.95 -9.66
N ILE A 424 12.80 16.77 -10.51
CA ILE A 424 11.54 16.45 -11.19
C ILE A 424 11.70 16.74 -12.68
N ASP A 425 11.37 15.76 -13.50
CA ASP A 425 11.30 15.90 -14.95
C ASP A 425 9.83 15.80 -15.35
N THR A 426 9.26 16.85 -15.94
CA THR A 426 7.97 16.71 -16.61
C THR A 426 8.19 16.17 -18.00
N LEU A 427 7.31 15.26 -18.44
CA LEU A 427 7.47 14.54 -19.70
C LEU A 427 6.24 14.67 -20.60
N ASP A 428 5.20 15.37 -20.15
CA ASP A 428 3.96 15.60 -20.88
C ASP A 428 3.49 17.05 -20.78
N LYS A 429 2.77 17.51 -21.80
CA LYS A 429 2.17 18.85 -21.84
C LYS A 429 1.07 19.06 -20.80
N ASP A 430 0.46 17.96 -20.34
CA ASP A 430 -0.63 17.97 -19.37
C ASP A 430 -0.10 17.81 -17.93
N SER A 431 1.22 17.69 -17.76
CA SER A 431 1.86 17.63 -16.44
C SER A 431 1.65 18.89 -15.63
N TYR A 432 1.39 18.75 -14.34
CA TYR A 432 1.16 19.86 -13.42
C TYR A 432 1.93 19.67 -12.11
N ILE A 433 2.71 20.68 -11.73
CA ILE A 433 3.37 20.78 -10.44
C ILE A 433 2.70 21.90 -9.64
N GLY A 434 2.00 21.56 -8.56
CA GLY A 434 1.48 22.55 -7.60
C GLY A 434 2.38 22.61 -6.37
N ILE A 435 2.76 23.81 -5.90
CA ILE A 435 3.56 23.96 -4.66
C ILE A 435 2.80 24.86 -3.69
N ASP A 436 2.02 24.28 -2.78
CA ASP A 436 1.35 24.99 -1.69
C ASP A 436 2.27 25.11 -0.48
N SER A 437 3.18 26.10 -0.54
CA SER A 437 4.26 26.31 0.42
C SER A 437 5.28 25.16 0.51
N GLY A 438 6.57 25.47 0.41
CA GLY A 438 7.64 24.47 0.57
C GLY A 438 8.80 24.60 -0.41
N ILE A 439 9.69 23.61 -0.36
CA ILE A 439 10.96 23.62 -1.08
C ILE A 439 11.11 22.36 -1.94
N ILE A 440 11.40 22.51 -3.23
CA ILE A 440 11.98 21.45 -4.06
C ILE A 440 13.51 21.58 -3.97
N GLY A 441 14.17 20.69 -3.24
CA GLY A 441 15.61 20.61 -2.99
C GLY A 441 16.48 20.15 -4.17
N GLY A 442 15.92 20.02 -5.38
CA GLY A 442 16.61 19.63 -6.59
C GLY A 442 16.17 20.47 -7.79
N SER A 443 16.63 20.10 -8.98
CA SER A 443 16.28 20.84 -10.21
C SER A 443 14.93 20.37 -10.77
N VAL A 444 14.22 21.27 -11.43
CA VAL A 444 12.97 20.98 -12.13
C VAL A 444 13.17 21.24 -13.61
N ASP A 445 13.12 20.17 -14.40
CA ASP A 445 13.11 20.22 -15.85
C ASP A 445 11.65 20.16 -16.31
N LEU A 446 11.07 21.33 -16.59
CA LEU A 446 9.72 21.47 -17.10
C LEU A 446 9.76 21.31 -18.64
N ILE A 447 9.75 20.07 -19.13
CA ILE A 447 9.66 19.74 -20.56
C ILE A 447 8.17 19.66 -20.91
N ALA A 448 7.59 20.81 -21.26
CA ALA A 448 6.14 21.06 -21.30
C ALA A 448 5.45 20.95 -19.92
N GLY A 449 4.15 21.23 -19.87
CA GLY A 449 3.37 21.22 -18.63
C GLY A 449 3.34 22.57 -17.91
N ARG A 450 2.90 22.53 -16.65
CA ARG A 450 2.70 23.72 -15.82
C ARG A 450 3.29 23.54 -14.43
N ILE A 451 3.95 24.58 -13.93
CA ILE A 451 4.27 24.73 -12.51
C ILE A 451 3.49 25.91 -11.92
N HIS A 452 2.87 25.70 -10.77
CA HIS A 452 2.02 26.66 -10.08
C HIS A 452 2.41 26.78 -8.60
N PRO A 453 3.26 27.76 -8.25
CA PRO A 453 3.60 28.06 -6.87
C PRO A 453 2.48 28.83 -6.17
N GLN A 454 2.12 28.42 -4.96
CA GLN A 454 1.20 29.10 -4.05
C GLN A 454 1.94 29.46 -2.75
N SER A 455 1.55 30.55 -2.11
CA SER A 455 2.23 31.12 -0.94
C SER A 455 3.73 31.35 -1.24
N ILE A 456 4.62 31.00 -0.30
CA ILE A 456 6.08 31.03 -0.49
C ILE A 456 6.56 29.66 -0.98
N ALA A 457 7.02 29.58 -2.22
CA ALA A 457 7.57 28.36 -2.82
C ALA A 457 9.01 28.56 -3.27
N THR A 458 9.84 27.52 -3.16
CA THR A 458 11.25 27.58 -3.55
C THR A 458 11.68 26.34 -4.33
N ILE A 459 12.42 26.53 -5.42
CA ILE A 459 13.24 25.51 -6.06
C ILE A 459 14.69 25.78 -5.67
N ASN A 460 15.27 24.92 -4.84
CA ASN A 460 16.68 24.95 -4.46
C ASN A 460 17.52 24.11 -5.44
N GLY A 461 17.50 24.55 -6.70
CA GLY A 461 18.10 23.94 -7.87
C GLY A 461 17.80 24.80 -9.10
N ASP A 462 18.06 24.27 -10.29
CA ASP A 462 17.73 24.97 -11.54
C ASP A 462 16.25 24.74 -11.91
N LEU A 463 15.62 25.75 -12.52
CA LEU A 463 14.33 25.61 -13.20
C LEU A 463 14.56 25.80 -14.70
N ILE A 464 14.43 24.72 -15.46
CA ILE A 464 14.61 24.71 -16.91
C ILE A 464 13.24 24.54 -17.56
N MET A 465 12.77 25.56 -18.26
CA MET A 465 11.48 25.58 -18.95
C MET A 465 11.70 25.42 -20.45
N THR A 466 11.11 24.36 -21.02
CA THR A 466 11.19 24.08 -22.46
C THR A 466 9.87 23.59 -23.05
N SER A 467 9.77 23.62 -24.38
CA SER A 467 8.73 22.90 -25.16
C SER A 467 7.28 23.26 -24.78
N GLY A 468 7.00 24.54 -24.54
CA GLY A 468 5.65 25.02 -24.16
C GLY A 468 5.36 25.01 -22.65
N ALA A 469 6.38 24.85 -21.82
CA ALA A 469 6.30 24.94 -20.37
C ALA A 469 5.69 26.26 -19.86
N VAL A 470 4.87 26.19 -18.81
CA VAL A 470 4.19 27.35 -18.21
C VAL A 470 4.52 27.47 -16.72
N LEU A 471 5.05 28.62 -16.31
CA LEU A 471 5.08 29.06 -14.92
C LEU A 471 3.84 29.92 -14.69
N ASP A 472 2.90 29.40 -13.90
CA ASP A 472 1.58 29.99 -13.64
C ASP A 472 1.51 30.54 -12.21
N MET A 473 1.40 31.85 -12.08
CA MET A 473 1.28 32.54 -10.79
C MET A 473 -0.06 33.27 -10.74
N ASP A 474 -0.78 33.17 -9.62
CA ASP A 474 -2.07 33.84 -9.43
C ASP A 474 -2.09 34.62 -8.10
N GLN A 475 -3.25 35.14 -7.69
CA GLN A 475 -3.44 35.85 -6.42
C GLN A 475 -3.01 35.07 -5.15
N THR A 476 -2.86 33.74 -5.23
CA THR A 476 -2.40 32.89 -4.12
C THR A 476 -0.88 32.79 -4.06
N SER A 477 -0.16 33.20 -5.11
CA SER A 477 1.29 33.21 -5.15
C SER A 477 1.85 34.44 -4.41
N GLU A 478 2.57 34.23 -3.30
CA GLU A 478 3.20 35.34 -2.55
C GLU A 478 4.64 35.59 -3.00
N GLN A 479 5.44 34.53 -3.13
CA GLN A 479 6.82 34.60 -3.60
C GLN A 479 7.25 33.25 -4.19
N PHE A 480 7.90 33.28 -5.36
CA PHE A 480 8.55 32.11 -5.94
C PHE A 480 10.07 32.34 -6.07
N ALA A 481 10.86 31.48 -5.45
CA ALA A 481 12.32 31.58 -5.48
C ALA A 481 12.96 30.40 -6.22
N VAL A 482 13.98 30.68 -7.02
CA VAL A 482 14.84 29.69 -7.69
C VAL A 482 16.28 29.95 -7.26
N ALA A 483 16.84 29.07 -6.44
CA ALA A 483 18.19 29.25 -5.90
C ALA A 483 19.29 28.99 -6.96
N GLY A 484 18.98 28.20 -7.98
CA GLY A 484 19.84 27.98 -9.14
C GLY A 484 19.52 28.95 -10.28
N ASN A 485 19.67 28.46 -11.51
CA ASN A 485 19.36 29.19 -12.73
C ASN A 485 17.88 29.07 -13.09
N LEU A 486 17.33 30.12 -13.71
CA LEU A 486 16.04 30.07 -14.40
C LEU A 486 16.31 30.19 -15.91
N GLU A 487 16.06 29.12 -16.65
CA GLU A 487 16.26 29.07 -18.10
C GLU A 487 14.93 28.89 -18.82
N MET A 488 14.60 29.83 -19.73
CA MET A 488 13.40 29.76 -20.55
C MET A 488 13.75 29.68 -22.03
N ASP A 489 13.19 28.68 -22.72
CA ASP A 489 13.25 28.63 -24.19
C ASP A 489 12.22 29.56 -24.86
N ALA A 490 12.18 29.54 -26.19
CA ALA A 490 11.28 30.41 -26.98
C ALA A 490 9.79 30.06 -26.86
N GLU A 491 9.45 28.82 -26.48
CA GLU A 491 8.08 28.32 -26.41
C GLU A 491 7.50 28.41 -24.98
N SER A 492 8.37 28.62 -23.98
CA SER A 492 8.00 28.74 -22.58
C SER A 492 7.23 30.02 -22.27
N THR A 493 6.35 29.97 -21.27
CA THR A 493 5.51 31.09 -20.86
C THR A 493 5.57 31.33 -19.35
N ILE A 494 5.75 32.59 -18.94
CA ILE A 494 5.40 33.05 -17.59
C ILE A 494 4.02 33.69 -17.67
N PHE A 495 3.06 33.16 -16.92
CA PHE A 495 1.71 33.69 -16.79
C PHE A 495 1.50 34.19 -15.35
N ILE A 496 1.13 35.45 -15.20
CA ILE A 496 0.90 36.09 -13.89
C ILE A 496 -0.50 36.68 -13.89
N ALA A 497 -1.38 36.24 -13.00
CA ALA A 497 -2.76 36.71 -12.88
C ALA A 497 -3.03 37.37 -11.53
N GLU A 498 -3.47 38.63 -11.56
CA GLU A 498 -4.01 39.32 -10.37
C GLU A 498 -3.04 39.40 -9.16
N THR A 499 -1.74 39.24 -9.37
CA THR A 499 -0.73 39.25 -8.29
C THR A 499 0.12 40.51 -8.22
N LEU A 500 0.22 41.25 -9.32
CA LEU A 500 1.20 42.35 -9.45
C LEU A 500 0.64 43.66 -8.89
N SER A 501 1.46 44.34 -8.09
CA SER A 501 1.26 45.72 -7.63
C SER A 501 2.56 46.52 -7.76
N THR A 502 2.46 47.86 -7.82
CA THR A 502 3.59 48.77 -8.06
C THR A 502 4.56 48.88 -6.87
N ASP A 503 4.08 48.64 -5.64
CA ASP A 503 4.86 48.79 -4.41
C ASP A 503 5.44 47.46 -3.87
N ALA A 504 5.18 46.34 -4.54
CA ALA A 504 5.67 45.02 -4.11
C ALA A 504 7.12 44.73 -4.52
N GLY A 505 7.74 43.75 -3.85
CA GLY A 505 8.98 43.13 -4.31
C GLY A 505 8.77 42.35 -5.61
N ALA A 506 9.86 41.88 -6.21
CA ALA A 506 9.74 40.98 -7.37
C ALA A 506 9.05 39.68 -6.95
N LEU A 507 8.07 39.25 -7.75
CA LEU A 507 7.29 38.04 -7.50
C LEU A 507 8.14 36.76 -7.66
N ILE A 508 9.10 36.79 -8.58
CA ILE A 508 10.05 35.72 -8.84
C ILE A 508 11.45 36.20 -8.42
N THR A 509 12.17 35.40 -7.63
CA THR A 509 13.57 35.67 -7.25
C THR A 509 14.46 34.56 -7.79
N VAL A 510 15.58 34.90 -8.42
CA VAL A 510 16.56 33.96 -8.99
C VAL A 510 17.94 34.28 -8.43
N ASP A 511 18.55 33.36 -7.70
CA ASP A 511 19.89 33.57 -7.11
C ASP A 511 21.02 33.27 -8.12
N GLY A 512 20.77 32.37 -9.08
CA GLY A 512 21.67 32.06 -10.19
C GLY A 512 21.51 32.98 -11.39
N ASN A 513 21.71 32.44 -12.60
CA ASN A 513 21.55 33.18 -13.85
C ASN A 513 20.11 33.10 -14.37
N LEU A 514 19.69 34.15 -15.07
CA LEU A 514 18.40 34.24 -15.73
C LEU A 514 18.58 34.27 -17.25
N VAL A 515 18.01 33.29 -17.95
CA VAL A 515 17.99 33.24 -19.42
C VAL A 515 16.56 33.40 -19.93
N LEU A 516 16.27 34.50 -20.63
CA LEU A 516 14.95 34.86 -21.13
C LEU A 516 14.87 34.73 -22.66
N ASN A 517 13.93 33.91 -23.16
CA ASN A 517 13.60 33.81 -24.58
C ASN A 517 12.08 33.62 -24.85
N GLY A 518 11.30 33.35 -23.81
CA GLY A 518 9.88 32.95 -23.91
C GLY A 518 8.88 34.11 -23.90
N THR A 519 7.63 33.77 -23.61
CA THR A 519 6.48 34.69 -23.54
C THR A 519 6.18 35.12 -22.10
N LEU A 520 5.83 36.39 -21.91
CA LEU A 520 5.30 36.93 -20.66
C LEU A 520 3.83 37.34 -20.88
N ILE A 521 2.92 36.78 -20.09
CA ILE A 521 1.51 37.18 -20.03
C ILE A 521 1.22 37.64 -18.61
N MET A 522 0.63 38.82 -18.47
CA MET A 522 0.39 39.40 -17.14
C MET A 522 -0.96 40.11 -17.07
N ASP A 523 -1.85 39.67 -16.19
CA ASP A 523 -3.09 40.37 -15.83
C ASP A 523 -2.87 41.21 -14.58
N ILE A 524 -2.94 42.53 -14.75
CA ILE A 524 -2.61 43.49 -13.71
C ILE A 524 -3.88 43.85 -12.96
N THR A 525 -3.82 43.76 -11.63
CA THR A 525 -4.94 44.12 -10.74
C THR A 525 -5.34 45.58 -10.85
N ASP A 526 -4.36 46.46 -11.12
CA ASP A 526 -4.63 47.87 -11.29
C ASP A 526 -5.41 48.13 -12.58
N THR A 527 -6.67 48.52 -12.40
CA THR A 527 -7.56 48.92 -13.48
C THR A 527 -7.10 50.17 -14.24
N ASN A 528 -6.25 51.02 -13.66
CA ASN A 528 -5.72 52.23 -14.28
C ASN A 528 -4.23 52.44 -13.91
N PRO A 529 -3.31 51.67 -14.52
CA PRO A 529 -1.88 51.92 -14.32
C PRO A 529 -1.57 53.38 -14.67
N SER A 530 -0.97 54.09 -13.73
CA SER A 530 -0.54 55.48 -13.89
C SER A 530 0.78 55.56 -14.66
N ASP A 531 1.02 56.71 -15.27
CA ASP A 531 2.28 56.96 -15.96
C ASP A 531 3.47 56.89 -15.01
N GLY A 532 4.45 56.06 -15.34
CA GLY A 532 5.60 55.83 -14.48
C GLY A 532 5.49 54.61 -13.58
N ASP A 533 4.31 54.00 -13.47
CA ASP A 533 4.09 52.80 -12.67
C ASP A 533 4.97 51.66 -13.17
N SER A 534 5.72 51.08 -12.24
CA SER A 534 6.66 50.00 -12.50
C SER A 534 6.29 48.78 -11.68
N TYR A 535 6.08 47.67 -12.36
CA TYR A 535 5.72 46.40 -11.75
C TYR A 535 6.93 45.47 -11.84
N LYS A 536 7.49 45.09 -10.69
CA LYS A 536 8.68 44.23 -10.59
C LYS A 536 8.26 42.77 -10.74
N ILE A 537 8.87 42.07 -11.69
CA ILE A 537 8.47 40.71 -12.06
C ILE A 537 9.49 39.71 -11.52
N ILE A 538 10.76 39.86 -11.95
CA ILE A 538 11.86 38.96 -11.60
C ILE A 538 12.99 39.78 -10.99
N SER A 539 13.58 39.30 -9.90
CA SER A 539 14.84 39.80 -9.35
C SER A 539 15.91 38.73 -9.53
N CYS A 540 16.98 39.04 -10.24
CA CYS A 540 18.10 38.13 -10.50
C CYS A 540 19.37 38.62 -9.80
N ALA A 541 20.03 37.77 -9.00
CA ALA A 541 21.31 38.08 -8.36
C ALA A 541 22.53 37.80 -9.27
N GLY A 542 22.38 36.88 -10.24
CA GLY A 542 23.40 36.56 -11.23
C GLY A 542 23.30 37.41 -12.50
N SER A 543 23.70 36.83 -13.63
CA SER A 543 23.61 37.50 -14.93
C SER A 543 22.24 37.29 -15.57
N THR A 544 21.73 38.32 -16.24
CA THR A 544 20.51 38.25 -17.06
C THR A 544 20.89 38.26 -18.54
N LEU A 545 20.51 37.21 -19.26
CA LEU A 545 20.74 37.04 -20.70
C LEU A 545 19.40 36.99 -21.45
N GLY A 546 19.30 37.73 -22.55
CA GLY A 546 18.12 37.73 -23.41
C GLY A 546 16.98 38.64 -22.93
N THR A 547 15.83 38.52 -23.60
CA THR A 547 14.60 39.28 -23.32
C THR A 547 13.39 38.41 -23.65
N PHE A 548 12.22 38.70 -23.08
CA PHE A 548 10.98 38.08 -23.52
C PHE A 548 10.76 38.33 -25.03
N SER A 549 10.41 37.28 -25.78
CA SER A 549 10.12 37.36 -27.21
C SER A 549 8.74 37.98 -27.47
N THR A 550 7.78 37.70 -26.58
CA THR A 550 6.42 38.23 -26.63
C THR A 550 5.98 38.69 -25.24
N ILE A 551 5.35 39.85 -25.14
CA ILE A 551 4.80 40.38 -23.89
C ILE A 551 3.33 40.75 -24.12
N VAL A 552 2.43 40.26 -23.28
CA VAL A 552 0.99 40.51 -23.36
C VAL A 552 0.48 41.00 -22.00
N PRO A 553 0.42 42.33 -21.79
CA PRO A 553 -0.21 42.89 -20.62
C PRO A 553 -1.74 42.94 -20.80
N LEU A 554 -2.45 42.39 -19.82
CA LEU A 554 -3.90 42.39 -19.70
C LEU A 554 -4.30 43.33 -18.54
N THR A 555 -5.42 44.02 -18.72
CA THR A 555 -6.10 44.80 -17.69
C THR A 555 -7.56 44.37 -17.69
N ASN A 556 -8.09 43.89 -16.56
CA ASN A 556 -9.42 43.27 -16.48
C ASN A 556 -9.62 42.15 -17.52
N GLY A 557 -8.61 41.29 -17.71
CA GLY A 557 -8.66 40.19 -18.67
C GLY A 557 -8.72 40.60 -20.15
N GLN A 558 -8.47 41.87 -20.48
CA GLN A 558 -8.39 42.36 -21.87
C GLN A 558 -7.01 42.94 -22.15
N ALA A 559 -6.47 42.70 -23.35
CA ALA A 559 -5.20 43.27 -23.77
C ALA A 559 -5.22 44.80 -23.65
N THR A 560 -4.26 45.35 -22.92
CA THR A 560 -4.18 46.80 -22.72
C THR A 560 -3.75 47.51 -23.99
N THR A 561 -4.23 48.75 -24.16
CA THR A 561 -3.83 49.64 -25.25
C THR A 561 -2.84 50.71 -24.81
N LEU A 562 -2.41 50.66 -23.55
CA LEU A 562 -1.39 51.53 -22.98
C LEU A 562 -0.02 51.21 -23.58
N ASP A 563 0.81 52.23 -23.74
CA ASP A 563 2.19 52.03 -24.15
C ASP A 563 2.98 51.48 -22.95
N TYR A 564 3.87 50.54 -23.17
CA TYR A 564 4.67 49.92 -22.12
C TYR A 564 6.10 49.63 -22.58
N SER A 565 7.01 49.49 -21.63
CA SER A 565 8.39 49.07 -21.86
C SER A 565 8.81 48.07 -20.79
N VAL A 566 9.52 47.01 -21.18
CA VAL A 566 10.18 46.11 -20.23
C VAL A 566 11.65 46.50 -20.13
N SER A 567 12.14 46.66 -18.90
CA SER A 567 13.53 47.01 -18.62
C SER A 567 14.13 46.04 -17.62
N VAL A 568 15.43 45.74 -17.80
CA VAL A 568 16.26 45.13 -16.78
C VAL A 568 17.09 46.24 -16.14
N SER A 569 16.97 46.45 -14.84
CA SER A 569 17.78 47.41 -14.10
C SER A 569 19.22 46.90 -13.89
N ASP A 570 20.14 47.80 -13.53
CA ASP A 570 21.52 47.43 -13.18
C ASP A 570 21.60 46.43 -12.01
N ASP A 571 20.58 46.43 -11.13
CA ASP A 571 20.44 45.52 -10.00
C ASP A 571 19.78 44.17 -10.38
N GLY A 572 19.65 43.86 -11.67
CA GLY A 572 19.12 42.58 -12.16
C GLY A 572 17.59 42.43 -12.07
N ILE A 573 16.86 43.50 -11.75
CA ILE A 573 15.40 43.48 -11.66
C ILE A 573 14.77 43.68 -13.04
N VAL A 574 13.95 42.72 -13.47
CA VAL A 574 13.08 42.78 -14.66
C VAL A 574 11.75 43.41 -14.27
N SER A 575 11.38 44.52 -14.91
CA SER A 575 10.13 45.24 -14.64
C SER A 575 9.42 45.67 -15.91
N ILE A 576 8.09 45.68 -15.89
CA ILE A 576 7.28 46.39 -16.89
C ILE A 576 6.96 47.79 -16.37
N LYS A 577 7.07 48.78 -17.24
CA LYS A 577 6.72 50.16 -16.96
C LYS A 577 5.67 50.63 -17.97
N PHE A 578 4.56 51.18 -17.49
CA PHE A 578 3.57 51.82 -18.33
C PHE A 578 3.97 53.27 -18.60
N ASN A 579 3.90 53.64 -19.88
CA ASN A 579 4.19 54.98 -20.35
C ASN A 579 2.85 55.61 -20.79
N SER A 580 2.61 56.86 -20.41
CA SER A 580 1.54 57.62 -21.04
C SER A 580 1.80 57.68 -22.54
N LYS A 581 0.78 57.41 -23.37
CA LYS A 581 0.81 57.83 -24.78
C LYS A 581 1.15 59.30 -24.74
N GLU A 582 2.28 59.70 -25.33
CA GLU A 582 2.64 61.10 -25.47
C GLU A 582 1.35 61.80 -25.86
N GLN A 583 0.82 62.68 -24.99
CA GLN A 583 -0.28 63.52 -25.40
C GLN A 583 0.28 64.23 -26.61
N SER A 584 -0.13 63.81 -27.80
CA SER A 584 0.19 64.51 -29.02
C SER A 584 -0.26 65.92 -28.73
N HIS A 585 0.70 66.79 -28.43
CA HIS A 585 0.47 68.21 -28.49
C HIS A 585 0.23 68.43 -29.98
N LYS A 586 -1.01 68.19 -30.44
CA LYS A 586 -1.55 68.84 -31.61
C LYS A 586 -1.37 70.31 -31.27
N LYS A 587 -0.24 70.87 -31.70
CA LYS A 587 0.01 72.29 -31.67
C LYS A 587 -1.25 72.90 -32.26
N LEU A 588 -2.00 73.64 -31.46
CA LEU A 588 -3.20 74.32 -31.93
C LEU A 588 -2.81 75.07 -33.20
N PRO A 589 -3.49 74.83 -34.34
CA PRO A 589 -3.11 75.42 -35.61
C PRO A 589 -3.13 76.94 -35.46
N GLY A 590 -1.95 77.58 -35.53
CA GLY A 590 -1.80 79.02 -35.31
C GLY A 590 -0.59 79.43 -34.48
N TRP A 591 0.06 78.55 -33.73
CA TRP A 591 1.24 78.91 -32.92
C TRP A 591 2.41 79.48 -33.75
N ALA A 592 2.62 78.93 -34.95
CA ALA A 592 3.60 79.47 -35.90
C ALA A 592 3.24 80.88 -36.36
N VAL A 593 1.94 81.15 -36.58
CA VAL A 593 1.44 82.48 -36.96
C VAL A 593 1.62 83.47 -35.81
N PHE A 594 1.36 83.04 -34.56
CA PHE A 594 1.57 83.86 -33.36
C PHE A 594 3.05 84.29 -33.22
N LEU A 595 4.00 83.37 -33.41
CA LEU A 595 5.43 83.69 -33.33
C LEU A 595 5.89 84.66 -34.43
N ILE A 596 5.33 84.55 -35.65
CA ILE A 596 5.61 85.48 -36.74
C ILE A 596 5.13 86.89 -36.37
N ILE A 597 3.93 87.03 -35.80
CA ILE A 597 3.38 88.33 -35.38
C ILE A 597 4.26 88.98 -34.31
N VAL A 598 4.72 88.21 -33.31
CA VAL A 598 5.59 88.72 -32.24
C VAL A 598 6.95 89.20 -32.80
N ALA A 599 7.55 88.46 -33.74
CA ALA A 599 8.82 88.83 -34.35
C ALA A 599 8.73 90.14 -35.16
N VAL A 600 7.63 90.32 -35.92
CA VAL A 600 7.39 91.57 -36.68
C VAL A 600 7.25 92.75 -35.72
N LEU A 601 6.46 92.61 -34.66
CA LEU A 601 6.28 93.67 -33.66
C LEU A 601 7.60 94.04 -32.96
N GLY A 602 8.42 93.04 -32.61
CA GLY A 602 9.75 93.27 -32.02
C GLY A 602 10.69 94.02 -32.95
N THR A 603 10.68 93.70 -34.25
CA THR A 603 11.52 94.36 -35.25
C THR A 603 11.11 95.82 -35.46
N VAL A 604 9.80 96.09 -35.55
CA VAL A 604 9.27 97.45 -35.69
C VAL A 604 9.57 98.29 -34.44
N ALA A 605 9.36 97.73 -33.26
CA ALA A 605 9.68 98.40 -32.00
C ALA A 605 11.19 98.69 -31.87
N GLY A 606 12.05 97.74 -32.24
CA GLY A 606 13.50 97.90 -32.26
C GLY A 606 13.97 98.98 -33.24
N GLY A 607 13.42 98.99 -34.45
CA GLY A 607 13.71 100.00 -35.47
C GLY A 607 13.31 101.42 -35.03
N ALA A 608 12.10 101.56 -34.46
CA ALA A 608 11.62 102.83 -33.92
C ALA A 608 12.50 103.33 -32.75
N TYR A 609 12.88 102.42 -31.85
CA TYR A 609 13.77 102.75 -30.72
C TYR A 609 15.16 103.20 -31.20
N GLY A 610 15.75 102.50 -32.18
CA GLY A 610 17.04 102.85 -32.78
C GLY A 610 17.03 104.24 -33.43
N TYR A 611 15.97 104.56 -34.19
CA TYR A 611 15.82 105.86 -34.85
C TYR A 611 15.72 107.02 -33.86
N ILE A 612 14.95 106.86 -32.78
CA ILE A 612 14.80 107.89 -31.74
C ILE A 612 16.14 108.17 -31.04
N ARG A 613 16.95 107.13 -30.78
CA ARG A 613 18.29 107.30 -30.19
C ARG A 613 19.26 108.00 -31.13
N TYR A 614 19.24 107.67 -32.42
CA TYR A 614 20.09 108.32 -33.42
C TYR A 614 19.82 109.83 -33.47
N LYS A 615 18.54 110.23 -33.48
CA LYS A 615 18.14 111.65 -33.53
C LYS A 615 18.55 112.46 -32.30
N LYS A 616 18.71 111.82 -31.12
CA LYS A 616 19.13 112.51 -29.88
C LYS A 616 20.64 112.74 -29.76
N ARG A 617 21.49 112.10 -30.56
CA ARG A 617 22.97 112.17 -30.40
C ARG A 617 23.74 112.83 -31.54
N ALA A 618 23.09 113.28 -32.61
CA ALA A 618 23.76 114.06 -33.66
C ALA A 618 23.77 115.57 -33.30
N GLY A 619 24.57 115.92 -32.31
CA GLY A 619 25.15 117.26 -32.16
C GLY A 619 26.63 117.21 -32.56
N TYR A 620 27.11 118.29 -33.18
CA TYR A 620 28.45 118.53 -33.78
C TYR A 620 28.62 118.00 -35.23
N LEU A 621 28.49 118.86 -36.25
CA LEU A 621 29.48 119.82 -36.83
C LEU A 621 30.53 119.10 -37.73
N PRO A 622 30.88 119.64 -38.92
CA PRO A 622 31.17 121.06 -39.14
C PRO A 622 30.50 121.72 -40.36
N ILE A 623 30.22 123.01 -40.20
CA ILE A 623 29.91 123.98 -41.25
C ILE A 623 30.99 125.06 -41.16
N ASN A 624 31.71 125.28 -42.27
CA ASN A 624 32.21 126.55 -42.82
C ASN A 624 33.66 126.50 -43.31
N ASN A 625 33.75 126.77 -44.62
CA ASN A 625 34.80 127.36 -45.45
C ASN A 625 36.17 126.67 -45.51
#